data_AF-S5YJR7-F1
#
_entry.id   AF-S5YJR7-F1
#
_cell.length_a   1.000
_cell.length_b   1.000
_cell.length_c   1.000
_cell.angle_alpha   90.00
_cell.angle_beta   90.00
_cell.angle_gamma   90.00
#
_symmetry.space_group_name_H-M   'P 1'
#
loop_
_entity.id
_entity.type
_entity.pdbx_description
1 polymer ?
#
loop_
_entity_poly.entity_id
_entity_poly.type
_entity_poly.pdbx_seq_one_letter_code
_entity_poly.pdbx_strand_id
1 'polypeptide(L)'
;MPGIWPDYPAPIFRPAPGRGWQLTKARWGMPTPPAYLEGKRTDPGVTNIRNVASPHWRRWLGVEHRCLVPFTSFSELDGRAGAPRNHPVWFALGPDRPLAFFAGIRTEWISVRKLKEGEVTTELFGFLTCTPNREVRPVHEKAMPVILTRPEEWRTWLTAPTEQALRLQRPLPDGALEIVLEGAREDPA
;
A
#
# COMPACT_ATOMS: atom_id res chain seq x y z
N MET A 1 4.66 6.29 14.44
CA MET A 1 4.72 4.79 14.36
C MET A 1 6.08 4.40 13.78
N PRO A 2 6.72 3.27 14.15
CA PRO A 2 8.02 2.91 13.55
C PRO A 2 7.89 2.75 12.02
N GLY A 3 8.97 3.04 11.29
CA GLY A 3 8.99 2.91 9.83
C GLY A 3 8.58 1.51 9.37
N ILE A 4 7.64 1.43 8.42
CA ILE A 4 7.17 0.17 7.84
C ILE A 4 7.84 -0.02 6.48
N TRP A 5 8.46 -1.18 6.28
CA TRP A 5 9.26 -1.47 5.09
C TRP A 5 8.72 -2.69 4.33
N PRO A 6 8.98 -2.79 3.01
CA PRO A 6 8.61 -3.96 2.23
C PRO A 6 9.07 -5.27 2.87
N ASP A 7 8.24 -6.30 2.79
CA ASP A 7 8.44 -7.64 3.34
C ASP A 7 8.43 -7.73 4.88
N TYR A 8 8.06 -6.66 5.58
CA TYR A 8 7.84 -6.67 7.04
C TYR A 8 6.34 -6.73 7.40
N PRO A 9 5.99 -7.22 8.61
CA PRO A 9 4.63 -7.15 9.13
C PRO A 9 4.18 -5.71 9.39
N ALA A 10 2.97 -5.36 8.95
CA ALA A 10 2.34 -4.07 9.16
C ALA A 10 0.88 -4.24 9.62
N PRO A 11 0.33 -3.29 10.40
CA PRO A 11 -1.07 -3.31 10.76
C PRO A 11 -1.96 -3.19 9.50
N ILE A 12 -3.00 -4.00 9.43
CA ILE A 12 -4.09 -3.86 8.46
C ILE A 12 -5.44 -4.05 9.17
N PHE A 13 -6.45 -3.30 8.71
CA PHE A 13 -7.83 -3.49 9.15
C PHE A 13 -8.60 -4.25 8.06
N ARG A 14 -9.18 -5.41 8.39
CA ARG A 14 -9.80 -6.30 7.39
C ARG A 14 -11.06 -6.99 7.93
N PRO A 15 -11.89 -7.60 7.07
CA PRO A 15 -13.01 -8.40 7.53
C PRO A 15 -12.56 -9.54 8.46
N ALA A 16 -13.30 -9.76 9.54
CA ALA A 16 -13.16 -10.88 10.45
C ALA A 16 -14.37 -11.82 10.29
N PRO A 17 -14.17 -13.14 10.09
CA PRO A 17 -15.28 -14.08 10.01
C PRO A 17 -16.20 -13.97 11.23
N GLY A 18 -17.49 -13.66 11.00
CA GLY A 18 -18.52 -13.58 12.05
C GLY A 18 -18.37 -12.47 13.09
N ARG A 19 -17.36 -11.58 12.99
CA ARG A 19 -17.06 -10.55 14.01
C ARG A 19 -16.96 -9.13 13.45
N GLY A 20 -17.40 -8.92 12.21
CA GLY A 20 -17.29 -7.62 11.54
C GLY A 20 -15.88 -7.37 11.06
N TRP A 21 -15.11 -6.56 11.77
CA TRP A 21 -13.78 -6.10 11.36
C TRP A 21 -12.73 -6.34 12.43
N GLN A 22 -11.49 -6.58 12.02
CA GLN A 22 -10.37 -6.74 12.96
C GLN A 22 -9.11 -6.01 12.47
N LEU A 23 -8.34 -5.51 13.44
CA LEU A 23 -6.97 -5.05 13.25
C LEU A 23 -6.03 -6.25 13.47
N THR A 24 -5.23 -6.58 12.46
CA THR A 24 -4.23 -7.66 12.50
C THR A 24 -2.91 -7.18 11.90
N LYS A 25 -1.88 -8.01 11.90
CA LYS A 25 -0.66 -7.80 11.13
C LYS A 25 -0.63 -8.71 9.90
N ALA A 26 -0.17 -8.15 8.77
CA ALA A 26 0.09 -8.88 7.53
C ALA A 26 1.44 -8.46 6.96
N ARG A 27 2.09 -9.32 6.17
CA ARG A 27 3.41 -9.03 5.57
C ARG A 27 3.25 -8.23 4.28
N TRP A 28 3.98 -7.13 4.15
CA TRP A 28 3.83 -6.21 3.01
C TRP A 28 4.52 -6.76 1.75
N GLY A 29 3.73 -7.19 0.78
CA GLY A 29 4.19 -7.74 -0.49
C GLY A 29 3.26 -8.85 -0.97
N MET A 30 2.29 -8.52 -1.82
CA MET A 30 1.40 -9.49 -2.47
C MET A 30 2.18 -10.48 -3.34
N PRO A 31 1.64 -11.66 -3.66
CA PRO A 31 2.33 -12.63 -4.51
C PRO A 31 2.78 -12.02 -5.84
N THR A 32 4.02 -12.27 -6.24
CA THR A 32 4.55 -11.79 -7.51
C THR A 32 3.96 -12.59 -8.68
N PRO A 33 3.62 -11.98 -9.84
CA PRO A 33 3.15 -12.74 -10.99
C PRO A 33 4.19 -13.81 -11.39
N PRO A 34 3.76 -15.07 -11.67
CA PRO A 34 4.69 -16.19 -11.89
C PRO A 34 5.76 -15.94 -12.96
N ALA A 35 5.42 -15.20 -14.01
CA ALA A 35 6.37 -14.83 -15.08
C ALA A 35 7.61 -14.05 -14.58
N TYR A 36 7.53 -13.38 -13.43
CA TYR A 36 8.67 -12.67 -12.83
C TYR A 36 9.43 -13.51 -11.78
N LEU A 37 8.98 -14.74 -11.52
CA LEU A 37 9.60 -15.66 -10.58
C LEU A 37 10.43 -16.76 -11.25
N GLU A 38 10.50 -16.79 -12.58
CA GLU A 38 11.32 -17.76 -13.31
C GLU A 38 12.80 -17.65 -12.89
N GLY A 39 13.39 -18.78 -12.49
CA GLY A 39 14.75 -18.86 -11.96
C GLY A 39 14.96 -18.21 -10.58
N LYS A 40 13.90 -17.71 -9.92
CA LYS A 40 13.97 -17.15 -8.57
C LYS A 40 13.71 -18.23 -7.53
N ARG A 41 14.49 -18.19 -6.45
CA ARG A 41 14.31 -19.08 -5.28
C ARG A 41 13.47 -18.45 -4.17
N THR A 42 13.08 -17.19 -4.33
CA THR A 42 12.30 -16.42 -3.35
C THR A 42 11.31 -15.51 -4.08
N ASP A 43 10.16 -15.28 -3.47
CA ASP A 43 9.21 -14.24 -3.87
C ASP A 43 9.40 -12.98 -3.00
N PRO A 44 9.91 -11.86 -3.55
CA PRO A 44 10.05 -10.60 -2.81
C PRO A 44 8.71 -9.89 -2.59
N GLY A 45 7.65 -10.31 -3.29
CA GLY A 45 6.32 -9.73 -3.29
C GLY A 45 6.20 -8.37 -3.97
N VAL A 46 4.95 -7.97 -4.20
CA VAL A 46 4.57 -6.72 -4.84
C VAL A 46 3.84 -5.84 -3.83
N THR A 47 4.44 -4.70 -3.50
CA THR A 47 3.91 -3.77 -2.50
C THR A 47 2.81 -2.85 -3.04
N ASN A 48 2.95 -2.45 -4.30
CA ASN A 48 2.15 -1.42 -4.97
C ASN A 48 1.44 -2.00 -6.22
N ILE A 49 0.12 -1.89 -6.27
CA ILE A 49 -0.70 -2.48 -7.34
C ILE A 49 -1.34 -1.37 -8.18
N ARG A 50 -0.92 -1.26 -9.43
CA ARG A 50 -1.40 -0.21 -10.35
C ARG A 50 -2.44 -0.71 -11.33
N ASN A 51 -2.07 -1.68 -12.15
CA ASN A 51 -2.94 -2.21 -13.19
C ASN A 51 -3.86 -3.31 -12.64
N VAL A 52 -4.95 -2.93 -11.98
CA VAL A 52 -5.95 -3.88 -11.44
C VAL A 52 -6.66 -4.70 -12.51
N ALA A 53 -6.60 -4.28 -13.79
CA ALA A 53 -7.15 -5.05 -14.90
C ALA A 53 -6.28 -6.28 -15.25
N SER A 54 -5.04 -6.37 -14.76
CA SER A 54 -4.19 -7.56 -14.96
C SER A 54 -4.87 -8.83 -14.42
N PRO A 55 -4.89 -9.94 -15.19
CA PRO A 55 -5.43 -11.22 -14.74
C PRO A 55 -4.83 -11.73 -13.42
N HIS A 56 -3.60 -11.33 -13.11
CA HIS A 56 -2.95 -11.67 -11.86
C HIS A 56 -3.76 -11.19 -10.64
N TRP A 57 -4.19 -9.92 -10.65
CA TRP A 57 -4.83 -9.28 -9.49
C TRP A 57 -6.31 -9.60 -9.36
N ARG A 58 -7.01 -9.92 -10.46
CA ARG A 58 -8.48 -10.10 -10.47
C ARG A 58 -9.00 -11.06 -9.40
N ARG A 59 -8.22 -12.10 -9.08
CA ARG A 59 -8.54 -13.10 -8.06
C ARG A 59 -8.60 -12.57 -6.62
N TRP A 60 -8.05 -11.38 -6.37
CA TRP A 60 -7.98 -10.75 -5.04
C TRP A 60 -8.67 -9.38 -5.01
N LEU A 61 -9.54 -9.08 -5.97
CA LEU A 61 -10.31 -7.83 -5.98
C LEU A 61 -11.65 -7.93 -5.24
N GLY A 62 -12.07 -9.15 -4.88
CA GLY A 62 -13.28 -9.41 -4.10
C GLY A 62 -13.24 -8.79 -2.70
N VAL A 63 -14.41 -8.65 -2.09
CA VAL A 63 -14.61 -7.99 -0.78
C VAL A 63 -13.82 -8.69 0.33
N GLU A 64 -13.75 -10.02 0.28
CA GLU A 64 -13.01 -10.88 1.21
C GLU A 64 -11.50 -10.60 1.24
N HIS A 65 -10.98 -10.03 0.15
CA HIS A 65 -9.58 -9.67 0.00
C HIS A 65 -9.29 -8.19 0.30
N ARG A 66 -10.28 -7.38 0.70
CA ARG A 66 -10.06 -5.96 1.02
C ARG A 66 -9.48 -5.76 2.40
N CYS A 67 -8.61 -4.76 2.52
CA CYS A 67 -8.16 -4.22 3.80
C CYS A 67 -7.94 -2.70 3.71
N LEU A 68 -7.90 -2.05 4.87
CA LEU A 68 -7.40 -0.68 5.02
C LEU A 68 -6.01 -0.74 5.65
N VAL A 69 -5.06 0.00 5.08
CA VAL A 69 -3.68 0.07 5.58
C VAL A 69 -3.49 1.43 6.27
N PRO A 70 -3.52 1.50 7.62
CA PRO A 70 -3.41 2.77 8.35
C PRO A 70 -2.05 3.43 8.14
N PHE A 71 -2.04 4.75 7.97
CA PHE A 71 -0.83 5.57 7.93
C PHE A 71 -1.10 6.97 8.49
N THR A 72 -0.02 7.63 8.93
CA THR A 72 0.00 9.05 9.35
C THR A 72 0.91 9.89 8.44
N SER A 73 1.95 9.28 7.89
CA SER A 73 2.77 9.80 6.80
C SER A 73 3.27 8.66 5.90
N PHE A 74 3.74 8.99 4.70
CA PHE A 74 4.37 8.03 3.79
C PHE A 74 5.50 8.67 3.01
N SER A 75 6.48 7.88 2.59
CA SER A 75 7.64 8.38 1.87
C SER A 75 7.64 7.93 0.42
N GLU A 76 8.10 8.81 -0.48
CA GLU A 76 8.59 8.43 -1.81
C GLU A 76 10.09 8.73 -1.92
N LEU A 77 10.80 8.00 -2.77
CA LEU A 77 12.18 8.35 -3.10
C LEU A 77 12.20 9.55 -4.04
N ASP A 78 13.05 10.51 -3.72
CA ASP A 78 13.15 11.78 -4.45
C ASP A 78 13.72 11.58 -5.86
N GLY A 79 12.87 11.75 -6.86
CA GLY A 79 13.21 11.73 -8.28
C GLY A 79 13.50 13.11 -8.86
N ARG A 80 13.49 14.19 -8.06
CA ARG A 80 13.81 15.55 -8.54
C ARG A 80 15.25 15.60 -9.07
N ALA A 81 15.47 16.42 -10.10
CA ALA A 81 16.81 16.62 -10.66
C ALA A 81 17.76 17.17 -9.58
N GLY A 82 18.90 16.49 -9.40
CA GLY A 82 19.90 16.87 -8.40
C GLY A 82 19.64 16.33 -6.98
N ALA A 83 18.58 15.56 -6.75
CA ALA A 83 18.32 14.94 -5.47
C ALA A 83 19.43 13.91 -5.10
N PRO A 84 19.84 13.83 -3.81
CA PRO A 84 20.76 12.79 -3.37
C PRO A 84 20.19 11.38 -3.59
N ARG A 85 21.08 10.40 -3.77
CA ARG A 85 20.66 9.00 -3.85
C ARG A 85 20.01 8.57 -2.53
N ASN A 86 18.92 7.81 -2.61
CA ASN A 86 18.16 7.33 -1.45
C ASN A 86 17.69 8.48 -0.53
N HIS A 87 17.27 9.60 -1.11
CA HIS A 87 16.70 10.74 -0.40
C HIS A 87 15.18 10.56 -0.27
N PRO A 88 14.63 10.13 0.88
CA PRO A 88 13.19 10.02 1.06
C PRO A 88 12.55 11.41 1.26
N VAL A 89 11.37 11.60 0.69
CA VAL A 89 10.49 12.74 0.94
C VAL A 89 9.20 12.22 1.55
N TRP A 90 8.85 12.75 2.71
CA TRP A 90 7.69 12.32 3.49
C TRP A 90 6.50 13.25 3.27
N PHE A 91 5.35 12.66 3.02
CA PHE A 91 4.07 13.33 2.80
C PHE A 91 3.09 12.98 3.91
N ALA A 92 2.26 13.95 4.30
CA ALA A 92 1.14 13.75 5.21
C ALA A 92 -0.07 14.62 4.81
N LEU A 93 -1.24 14.37 5.41
CA LEU A 93 -2.48 15.14 5.20
C LEU A 93 -2.48 16.51 5.92
N GLY A 94 -1.30 17.07 6.18
CA GLY A 94 -1.09 18.28 6.97
C GLY A 94 -0.25 18.04 8.23
N PRO A 95 0.07 19.11 8.99
CA PRO A 95 1.00 19.07 10.12
C PRO A 95 0.50 18.22 11.30
N ASP A 96 -0.83 18.11 11.47
CA ASP A 96 -1.45 17.30 12.52
C ASP A 96 -1.48 15.79 12.20
N ARG A 97 -1.14 15.41 10.96
CA ARG A 97 -0.97 14.02 10.49
C ARG A 97 -2.14 13.10 10.89
N PRO A 98 -3.40 13.46 10.56
CA PRO A 98 -4.55 12.65 10.92
C PRO A 98 -4.45 11.25 10.31
N LEU A 99 -5.02 10.26 11.01
CA LEU A 99 -5.08 8.89 10.52
C LEU A 99 -5.86 8.82 9.20
N ALA A 100 -5.24 8.21 8.20
CA ALA A 100 -5.88 7.84 6.95
C ALA A 100 -5.49 6.42 6.55
N PHE A 101 -6.00 5.95 5.42
CA PHE A 101 -5.80 4.58 4.98
C PHE A 101 -5.41 4.50 3.52
N PHE A 102 -4.47 3.61 3.19
CA PHE A 102 -4.36 3.14 1.81
C PHE A 102 -5.41 2.09 1.48
N ALA A 103 -5.89 2.12 0.24
CA ALA A 103 -6.79 1.12 -0.31
C ALA A 103 -6.04 -0.21 -0.53
N GLY A 104 -6.09 -1.10 0.45
CA GLY A 104 -5.34 -2.35 0.48
C GLY A 104 -6.09 -3.56 -0.06
N ILE A 105 -5.35 -4.52 -0.61
CA ILE A 105 -5.80 -5.89 -0.81
C ILE A 105 -4.88 -6.89 -0.11
N ARG A 106 -5.41 -8.06 0.25
CA ARG A 106 -4.72 -9.08 1.04
C ARG A 106 -5.04 -10.49 0.56
N THR A 107 -4.14 -11.43 0.83
CA THR A 107 -4.39 -12.87 0.66
C THR A 107 -3.56 -13.66 1.65
N GLU A 108 -4.03 -14.84 2.05
CA GLU A 108 -3.14 -15.86 2.59
C GLU A 108 -2.41 -16.53 1.43
N TRP A 109 -1.11 -16.80 1.60
CA TRP A 109 -0.29 -17.37 0.54
C TRP A 109 0.87 -18.20 1.10
N ILE A 110 1.25 -19.23 0.36
CA ILE A 110 2.42 -20.07 0.65
C ILE A 110 3.54 -19.67 -0.29
N SER A 111 4.69 -19.27 0.26
CA SER A 111 5.87 -18.94 -0.55
C SER A 111 7.14 -18.93 0.29
N VAL A 112 8.28 -19.04 -0.39
CA VAL A 112 9.59 -18.73 0.19
C VAL A 112 9.84 -17.23 0.05
N ARG A 113 9.74 -16.48 1.14
CA ARG A 113 9.98 -15.02 1.14
C ARG A 113 11.47 -14.70 1.29
N LYS A 114 12.15 -15.43 2.17
CA LYS A 114 13.60 -15.38 2.38
C LYS A 114 14.13 -16.80 2.42
N LEU A 115 15.28 -17.05 1.79
CA LEU A 115 15.90 -18.38 1.76
C LEU A 115 16.10 -18.96 3.17
N LYS A 116 16.51 -18.12 4.13
CA LYS A 116 16.74 -18.52 5.53
C LYS A 116 15.47 -18.90 6.29
N GLU A 117 14.32 -18.42 5.85
CA GLU A 117 13.02 -18.64 6.49
C GLU A 117 12.34 -19.90 5.95
N GLY A 118 12.71 -20.31 4.73
CA GLY A 118 12.06 -21.42 4.04
C GLY A 118 10.67 -21.04 3.54
N GLU A 119 9.88 -22.06 3.22
CA GLU A 119 8.50 -21.89 2.80
C GLU A 119 7.62 -21.62 4.02
N VAL A 120 6.79 -20.58 3.91
CA VAL A 120 5.87 -20.18 4.98
C VAL A 120 4.48 -19.90 4.41
N THR A 121 3.46 -20.20 5.21
CA THR A 121 2.10 -19.69 4.98
C THR A 121 1.97 -18.37 5.72
N THR A 122 1.60 -17.29 5.02
CA THR A 122 1.52 -15.96 5.63
C THR A 122 0.40 -15.13 5.00
N GLU A 123 -0.27 -14.31 5.81
CA GLU A 123 -1.16 -13.27 5.31
C GLU A 123 -0.32 -12.13 4.72
N LEU A 124 -0.46 -11.93 3.41
CA LEU A 124 0.21 -10.91 2.62
C LEU A 124 -0.75 -9.76 2.34
N PHE A 125 -0.22 -8.55 2.19
CA PHE A 125 -1.00 -7.41 1.71
C PHE A 125 -0.18 -6.52 0.78
N GLY A 126 -0.88 -5.71 0.01
CA GLY A 126 -0.35 -4.60 -0.78
C GLY A 126 -1.45 -3.56 -0.92
N PHE A 127 -1.15 -2.42 -1.52
CA PHE A 127 -2.16 -1.38 -1.73
C PHE A 127 -2.15 -0.84 -3.14
N LEU A 128 -3.29 -0.30 -3.53
CA LEU A 128 -3.47 0.26 -4.86
C LEU A 128 -2.70 1.57 -4.98
N THR A 129 -2.23 1.82 -6.20
CA THR A 129 -1.62 3.09 -6.60
C THR A 129 -2.36 3.68 -7.79
N CYS A 130 -2.28 5.00 -7.93
CA CYS A 130 -2.88 5.77 -9.02
C CYS A 130 -1.87 6.80 -9.56
N THR A 131 -2.27 7.64 -10.52
CA THR A 131 -1.46 8.79 -10.94
C THR A 131 -1.21 9.74 -9.77
N PRO A 132 -0.06 10.45 -9.73
CA PRO A 132 0.23 11.38 -8.66
C PRO A 132 -0.52 12.72 -8.83
N ASN A 133 -0.90 13.31 -7.70
CA ASN A 133 -1.41 14.68 -7.61
C ASN A 133 -0.27 15.71 -7.76
N ARG A 134 -0.58 17.00 -7.65
CA ARG A 134 0.38 18.10 -7.82
C ARG A 134 1.57 18.02 -6.86
N GLU A 135 1.37 17.57 -5.62
CA GLU A 135 2.43 17.54 -4.61
C GLU A 135 3.37 16.34 -4.76
N VAL A 136 2.84 15.16 -5.09
CA VAL A 136 3.67 13.95 -5.25
C VAL A 136 4.39 13.95 -6.60
N ARG A 137 3.79 14.50 -7.66
CA ARG A 137 4.32 14.41 -9.04
C ARG A 137 5.77 14.91 -9.20
N PRO A 138 6.20 16.04 -8.61
CA PRO A 138 7.58 16.50 -8.71
C PRO A 138 8.59 15.55 -8.07
N VAL A 139 8.18 14.80 -7.04
CA VAL A 139 9.03 13.87 -6.29
C VAL A 139 9.01 12.48 -6.94
N HIS A 140 7.84 11.99 -7.34
CA HIS A 140 7.66 10.69 -7.96
C HIS A 140 6.59 10.74 -9.06
N GLU A 141 7.04 10.89 -10.30
CA GLU A 141 6.18 11.14 -11.47
C GLU A 141 5.21 10.00 -11.80
N LYS A 142 5.52 8.78 -11.35
CA LYS A 142 4.84 7.57 -11.82
C LYS A 142 3.54 7.34 -11.08
N ALA A 143 3.51 7.50 -9.75
CA ALA A 143 2.32 7.20 -8.96
C ALA A 143 2.36 7.81 -7.57
N MET A 144 1.18 7.82 -6.96
CA MET A 144 0.99 7.90 -5.52
C MET A 144 0.11 6.73 -5.03
N PRO A 145 0.12 6.42 -3.72
CA PRO A 145 -0.85 5.51 -3.13
C PRO A 145 -2.29 6.00 -3.29
N VAL A 146 -3.24 5.07 -3.38
CA VAL A 146 -4.67 5.42 -3.25
C VAL A 146 -4.99 5.66 -1.78
N ILE A 147 -5.29 6.92 -1.44
CA ILE A 147 -5.56 7.37 -0.08
C ILE A 147 -7.06 7.54 0.14
N LEU A 148 -7.57 6.94 1.21
CA LEU A 148 -8.97 7.03 1.64
C LEU A 148 -9.02 7.85 2.93
N THR A 149 -9.75 8.96 2.90
CA THR A 149 -9.72 9.97 3.98
C THR A 149 -11.04 10.04 4.75
N ARG A 150 -12.12 9.51 4.19
CA ARG A 150 -13.47 9.67 4.74
C ARG A 150 -14.11 8.32 5.10
N PRO A 151 -14.90 8.22 6.18
CA PRO A 151 -15.53 6.97 6.60
C PRO A 151 -16.35 6.25 5.51
N GLU A 152 -17.00 7.01 4.62
CA GLU A 152 -17.74 6.45 3.49
C GLU A 152 -16.83 5.84 2.42
N GLU A 153 -15.63 6.37 2.21
CA GLU A 153 -14.63 5.79 1.31
C GLU A 153 -14.10 4.48 1.91
N TRP A 154 -13.86 4.45 3.22
CA TRP A 154 -13.46 3.26 3.95
C TRP A 154 -14.52 2.17 3.83
N ARG A 155 -15.78 2.51 4.10
CA ARG A 155 -16.92 1.58 3.98
C ARG A 155 -17.08 1.09 2.55
N THR A 156 -17.04 2.00 1.58
CA THR A 156 -17.13 1.64 0.15
C THR A 156 -16.02 0.67 -0.23
N TRP A 157 -14.77 0.96 0.13
CA TRP A 157 -13.65 0.09 -0.17
C TRP A 157 -13.80 -1.31 0.42
N LEU A 158 -14.32 -1.37 1.64
CA LEU A 158 -14.43 -2.58 2.42
C LEU A 158 -15.67 -3.43 2.12
N THR A 159 -16.76 -2.86 1.57
CA THR A 159 -18.02 -3.59 1.42
C THR A 159 -18.66 -3.51 0.05
N ALA A 160 -18.31 -2.53 -0.79
CA ALA A 160 -18.96 -2.36 -2.08
C ALA A 160 -18.50 -3.41 -3.10
N PRO A 161 -19.31 -3.72 -4.12
CA PRO A 161 -18.88 -4.52 -5.26
C PRO A 161 -17.61 -3.95 -5.91
N THR A 162 -16.80 -4.83 -6.49
CA THR A 162 -15.48 -4.49 -7.05
C THR A 162 -15.52 -3.27 -7.97
N GLU A 163 -16.48 -3.20 -8.90
CA GLU A 163 -16.61 -2.09 -9.85
C GLU A 163 -16.84 -0.74 -9.17
N GLN A 164 -17.61 -0.70 -8.09
CA GLN A 164 -17.87 0.53 -7.34
C GLN A 164 -16.64 0.91 -6.51
N ALA A 165 -16.02 -0.05 -5.82
CA ALA A 165 -14.86 0.20 -4.98
C ALA A 165 -13.64 0.65 -5.80
N LEU A 166 -13.45 0.14 -7.02
CA LEU A 166 -12.33 0.53 -7.89
C LEU A 166 -12.45 1.98 -8.41
N ARG A 167 -13.62 2.63 -8.31
CA ARG A 167 -13.75 4.08 -8.57
C ARG A 167 -12.94 4.93 -7.58
N LEU A 168 -12.58 4.35 -6.43
CA LEU A 168 -11.69 4.99 -5.46
C LEU A 168 -10.22 4.95 -5.88
N GLN A 169 -9.84 4.19 -6.92
CA GLN A 169 -8.47 4.18 -7.45
C GLN A 169 -8.18 5.45 -8.26
N ARG A 170 -8.07 6.58 -7.56
CA ARG A 170 -7.89 7.92 -8.10
C ARG A 170 -6.92 8.72 -7.21
N PRO A 171 -6.24 9.75 -7.72
CA PRO A 171 -5.44 10.64 -6.89
C PRO A 171 -6.29 11.33 -5.83
N LEU A 172 -5.66 11.61 -4.69
CA LEU A 172 -6.17 12.59 -3.75
C LEU A 172 -6.23 13.97 -4.45
N PRO A 173 -7.18 14.86 -4.12
CA PRO A 173 -7.17 16.22 -4.67
C PRO A 173 -5.85 16.96 -4.45
N ASP A 174 -5.53 17.88 -5.35
CA ASP A 174 -4.37 18.77 -5.18
C ASP A 174 -4.53 19.61 -3.91
N GLY A 175 -3.41 19.89 -3.22
CA GLY A 175 -3.38 20.65 -1.98
C GLY A 175 -3.80 19.88 -0.73
N ALA A 176 -4.09 18.58 -0.85
CA ALA A 176 -4.47 17.74 0.29
C ALA A 176 -3.29 17.00 0.95
N LEU A 177 -2.08 17.14 0.39
CA LEU A 177 -0.83 16.61 0.97
C LEU A 177 0.18 17.73 1.18
N GLU A 178 1.03 17.57 2.19
CA GLU A 178 2.17 18.45 2.47
C GLU A 178 3.44 17.61 2.61
N ILE A 179 4.58 18.17 2.19
CA ILE A 179 5.89 17.60 2.52
C ILE A 179 6.19 17.97 3.97
N VAL A 180 6.36 16.95 4.82
CA VAL A 180 6.57 17.14 6.27
C VAL A 180 8.00 16.83 6.73
N LEU A 181 8.79 16.15 5.90
CA LEU A 181 10.19 15.80 6.19
C LEU A 181 10.93 15.40 4.91
N GLU A 182 12.21 15.77 4.79
CA GLU A 182 13.07 15.37 3.67
C GLU A 182 14.39 14.79 4.18
N GLY A 183 14.92 13.79 3.48
CA GLY A 183 16.25 13.21 3.69
C GLY A 183 16.40 12.27 4.88
N ALA A 184 15.48 12.29 5.84
CA ALA A 184 15.49 11.38 6.98
C ALA A 184 14.90 10.01 6.61
N ARG A 185 15.61 8.93 6.99
CA ARG A 185 15.20 7.55 6.71
C ARG A 185 13.85 7.18 7.30
N GLU A 186 13.51 7.76 8.45
CA GLU A 186 12.25 7.54 9.16
C GLU A 186 11.69 8.88 9.62
N ASP A 187 10.37 8.95 9.68
CA ASP A 187 9.63 10.08 10.21
C ASP A 187 9.18 9.76 11.66
N PRO A 188 9.67 10.50 12.68
CA PRO A 188 9.56 10.09 14.08
C PRO A 188 8.20 10.36 14.73
N ALA A 189 7.25 11.03 14.06
CA ALA A 189 5.96 11.38 14.67
C ALA A 189 4.96 10.20 14.79
#